data_AF-A0A6P0VEM6-F1
#
_entry.id   AF-A0A6P0VEM6-F1
#
_cell.length_a   1.000
_cell.length_b   1.000
_cell.length_c   1.000
_cell.angle_alpha   90.00
_cell.angle_beta   90.00
_cell.angle_gamma   90.00
#
_symmetry.space_group_name_H-M   'P 1'
#
loop_
_entity.id
_entity.type
_entity.pdbx_description
1 polymer ?
#
loop_
_entity_poly.entity_id
_entity_poly.type
_entity_poly.pdbx_seq_one_letter_code
_entity_poly.pdbx_strand_id
1 'polypeptide(L)'
;MATPDHPLKCDYEQEWIGWTWARKEIENYLIDPEVVQKALEKKAPNRDEYQKVLDNAAKNIATYSAARTALACENFQNFWGEEVRAGHCFPSKLGKNYCKKRIAEIVRANSKYRLVSEQDVQKKFSNLLPQFRPDGSRFKDYLKYFAGKDLLYAMREQLRALGFEDSSNKYKPEQVFVERIVNRIERIDKVWEWLPEWTTLHQLIKETDFSGD
;
A
#
# COMPACT_ATOMS: atom_id res chain seq x y z
N MET A 1 -6.41 -17.90 5.66
CA MET A 1 -6.18 -16.45 5.48
C MET A 1 -7.42 -15.77 6.02
N ALA A 2 -7.27 -14.92 7.03
CA ALA A 2 -8.40 -14.18 7.58
C ALA A 2 -9.05 -13.35 6.46
N THR A 3 -10.37 -13.35 6.42
CA THR A 3 -11.13 -12.52 5.49
C THR A 3 -10.80 -11.04 5.82
N PRO A 4 -10.39 -10.22 4.84
CA PRO A 4 -10.15 -8.80 5.09
C PRO A 4 -11.46 -8.11 5.51
N ASP A 5 -11.38 -7.04 6.29
CA ASP A 5 -12.52 -6.29 6.83
C ASP A 5 -13.40 -7.10 7.79
N HIS A 6 -12.79 -7.97 8.60
CA HIS A 6 -13.49 -8.76 9.60
C HIS A 6 -12.85 -8.61 10.96
N PRO A 7 -13.66 -8.68 12.02
CA PRO A 7 -13.14 -8.60 13.37
C PRO A 7 -12.48 -9.93 13.74
N LEU A 8 -11.34 -9.86 14.41
CA LEU A 8 -10.59 -11.03 14.87
C LEU A 8 -11.06 -11.37 16.28
N LYS A 9 -11.58 -12.59 16.44
CA LYS A 9 -11.85 -13.17 17.76
C LYS A 9 -10.71 -14.08 18.18
N CYS A 10 -10.39 -14.05 19.47
CA CYS A 10 -9.68 -15.14 20.11
C CYS A 10 -10.62 -16.33 20.24
N ASP A 11 -10.30 -17.46 19.61
CA ASP A 11 -11.16 -18.66 19.66
C ASP A 11 -11.30 -19.23 21.09
N TYR A 12 -10.35 -18.96 21.99
CA TYR A 12 -10.35 -19.47 23.37
C TYR A 12 -11.18 -18.64 24.34
N GLU A 13 -11.12 -17.32 24.25
CA GLU A 13 -11.75 -16.39 25.19
C GLU A 13 -13.03 -15.76 24.62
N GLN A 14 -13.31 -15.98 23.32
CA GLN A 14 -14.35 -15.30 22.55
C GLN A 14 -14.26 -13.77 22.55
N GLU A 15 -13.14 -13.22 23.02
CA GLU A 15 -12.84 -11.80 23.05
C GLU A 15 -12.37 -11.29 21.69
N TRP A 16 -12.64 -10.03 21.41
CA TRP A 16 -12.15 -9.34 20.23
C TRP A 16 -10.68 -8.93 20.42
N ILE A 17 -9.78 -9.52 19.64
CA ILE A 17 -8.33 -9.25 19.71
C ILE A 17 -7.84 -8.28 18.64
N GLY A 18 -8.70 -7.89 17.70
CA GLY A 18 -8.35 -6.89 16.70
C GLY A 18 -9.26 -6.86 15.47
N TRP A 19 -8.77 -6.21 14.42
CA TRP A 19 -9.46 -6.04 13.14
C TRP A 19 -8.50 -6.33 11.98
N THR A 20 -8.95 -7.05 10.96
CA THR A 20 -8.20 -7.17 9.72
C THR A 20 -8.53 -6.01 8.79
N TRP A 21 -7.54 -5.18 8.48
CA TRP A 21 -7.68 -4.16 7.45
C TRP A 21 -7.63 -4.79 6.05
N ALA A 22 -8.52 -4.38 5.13
CA ALA A 22 -8.42 -4.78 3.72
C ALA A 22 -7.14 -4.32 3.04
N ARG A 23 -6.57 -3.20 3.50
CA ARG A 23 -5.41 -2.58 2.88
C ARG A 23 -4.19 -2.74 3.74
N LYS A 24 -3.05 -2.85 3.07
CA LYS A 24 -1.79 -3.22 3.69
C LYS A 24 -1.14 -2.09 4.48
N GLU A 25 -1.28 -0.85 4.03
CA GLU A 25 -0.61 0.33 4.60
C GLU A 25 -1.59 1.50 4.69
N ILE A 26 -1.37 2.40 5.65
CA ILE A 26 -2.22 3.59 5.81
C ILE A 26 -2.24 4.45 4.55
N GLU A 27 -1.10 4.54 3.84
CA GLU A 27 -1.01 5.26 2.57
C GLU A 27 -1.99 4.74 1.52
N ASN A 28 -2.38 3.46 1.55
CA ASN A 28 -3.39 2.93 0.62
C ASN A 28 -4.77 3.53 0.85
N TYR A 29 -5.06 4.02 2.05
CA TYR A 29 -6.28 4.78 2.35
C TYR A 29 -6.15 6.24 1.95
N LEU A 30 -5.01 6.85 2.25
CA LEU A 30 -4.78 8.28 1.97
C LEU A 30 -4.73 8.58 0.47
N ILE A 31 -4.35 7.61 -0.37
CA ILE A 31 -4.37 7.74 -1.84
C ILE A 31 -5.66 7.21 -2.48
N ASP A 32 -6.65 6.81 -1.68
CA ASP A 32 -7.93 6.35 -2.22
C ASP A 32 -8.66 7.51 -2.91
N PRO A 33 -9.13 7.36 -4.16
CA PRO A 33 -9.85 8.42 -4.86
C PRO A 33 -11.03 8.99 -4.07
N GLU A 34 -11.81 8.17 -3.36
CA GLU A 34 -12.95 8.63 -2.57
C GLU A 34 -12.49 9.46 -1.36
N VAL A 35 -11.45 9.00 -0.64
CA VAL A 35 -10.84 9.75 0.47
C VAL A 35 -10.27 11.07 -0.02
N VAL A 36 -9.57 11.07 -1.15
CA VAL A 36 -8.95 12.27 -1.74
C VAL A 36 -10.01 13.30 -2.14
N GLN A 37 -11.09 12.86 -2.80
CA GLN A 37 -12.19 13.76 -3.18
C GLN A 37 -12.86 14.36 -1.95
N LYS A 38 -13.15 13.56 -0.91
CA LYS A 38 -13.79 14.05 0.33
C LYS A 38 -12.86 14.95 1.14
N ALA A 39 -11.57 14.64 1.21
CA ALA A 39 -10.59 15.42 1.97
C ALA A 39 -10.27 16.78 1.33
N LEU A 40 -10.18 16.84 0.00
CA LEU A 40 -9.77 18.06 -0.69
C LEU A 40 -10.94 18.89 -1.22
N GLU A 41 -12.13 18.31 -1.33
CA GLU A 41 -13.36 18.95 -1.80
C GLU A 41 -13.13 19.75 -3.10
N LYS A 42 -13.34 21.08 -3.07
CA LYS A 42 -13.13 21.98 -4.23
C LYS A 42 -11.68 22.06 -4.70
N LYS A 43 -10.72 21.63 -3.88
CA LYS A 43 -9.29 21.58 -4.21
C LYS A 43 -8.86 20.18 -4.70
N ALA A 44 -9.78 19.22 -4.76
CA ALA A 44 -9.48 17.89 -5.26
C ALA A 44 -9.16 17.97 -6.76
N PRO A 45 -8.15 17.20 -7.23
CA PRO A 45 -7.97 17.00 -8.67
C PRO A 45 -9.23 16.34 -9.27
N ASN A 46 -9.42 16.45 -10.58
CA ASN A 46 -10.50 15.72 -11.24
C ASN A 46 -10.36 14.21 -10.93
N ARG A 47 -11.48 13.56 -10.55
CA ARG A 47 -11.47 12.17 -10.10
C ARG A 47 -10.89 11.20 -11.13
N ASP A 48 -11.28 11.34 -12.39
CA ASP A 48 -10.83 10.43 -13.46
C ASP A 48 -9.36 10.69 -13.82
N GLU A 49 -8.92 11.95 -13.74
CA GLU A 49 -7.52 12.31 -13.91
C GLU A 49 -6.65 11.72 -12.79
N TYR A 50 -7.09 11.86 -11.53
CA TYR A 50 -6.41 11.28 -10.38
C TYR A 50 -6.37 9.74 -10.44
N GLN A 51 -7.48 9.11 -10.84
CA GLN A 51 -7.54 7.66 -11.06
C GLN A 51 -6.50 7.21 -12.10
N LYS A 52 -6.35 7.94 -13.22
CA LYS A 52 -5.32 7.65 -14.23
C LYS A 52 -3.91 7.78 -13.67
N VAL A 53 -3.64 8.78 -12.82
CA VAL A 53 -2.34 8.93 -12.14
C VAL A 53 -2.05 7.70 -11.29
N LEU A 54 -3.02 7.27 -10.49
CA LEU A 54 -2.88 6.11 -9.60
C LEU A 54 -2.72 4.80 -10.39
N ASP A 55 -3.50 4.59 -11.45
CA ASP A 55 -3.38 3.44 -12.34
C ASP A 55 -2.02 3.38 -13.03
N ASN A 56 -1.49 4.53 -13.45
CA ASN A 56 -0.16 4.62 -14.06
C ASN A 56 0.94 4.31 -13.03
N ALA A 57 0.82 4.81 -11.80
CA ALA A 57 1.73 4.45 -10.72
C ALA A 57 1.71 2.94 -10.45
N ALA A 58 0.52 2.34 -10.36
CA ALA A 58 0.36 0.89 -10.21
C ALA A 58 1.00 0.12 -11.38
N LYS A 59 0.78 0.54 -12.63
CA LYS A 59 1.42 -0.08 -13.81
C LYS A 59 2.94 -0.03 -13.71
N ASN A 60 3.48 1.12 -13.32
CA ASN A 60 4.93 1.34 -13.24
C ASN A 60 5.59 0.44 -12.20
N ILE A 61 4.94 0.22 -11.04
CA ILE A 61 5.51 -0.58 -9.96
C ILE A 61 5.06 -2.05 -9.96
N ALA A 62 4.12 -2.46 -10.82
CA ALA A 62 3.55 -3.80 -10.89
C ALA A 62 4.58 -4.94 -10.77
N THR A 63 5.66 -4.85 -11.55
CA THR A 63 6.70 -5.88 -11.56
C THR A 63 7.50 -5.89 -10.25
N TYR A 64 7.77 -4.71 -9.70
CA TYR A 64 8.44 -4.57 -8.40
C TYR A 64 7.55 -5.10 -7.26
N SER A 65 6.26 -4.72 -7.22
CA SER A 65 5.29 -5.22 -6.24
C SER A 65 5.18 -6.75 -6.24
N ALA A 66 5.16 -7.38 -7.42
CA ALA A 66 5.19 -8.83 -7.55
C ALA A 66 6.48 -9.45 -6.97
N ALA A 67 7.64 -8.83 -7.22
CA ALA A 67 8.93 -9.28 -6.72
C ALA A 67 9.04 -9.15 -5.19
N ARG A 68 8.61 -8.01 -4.63
CA ARG A 68 8.50 -7.81 -3.17
C ARG A 68 7.59 -8.88 -2.55
N THR A 69 6.44 -9.14 -3.18
CA THR A 69 5.49 -10.15 -2.68
C THR A 69 6.08 -11.56 -2.70
N ALA A 70 6.80 -11.93 -3.76
CA ALA A 70 7.45 -13.23 -3.83
C ALA A 70 8.47 -13.45 -2.71
N LEU A 71 9.29 -12.43 -2.41
CA LEU A 71 10.23 -12.45 -1.29
C LEU A 71 9.52 -12.51 0.06
N ALA A 72 8.46 -11.71 0.23
CA ALA A 72 7.68 -11.67 1.46
C ALA A 72 7.00 -13.01 1.78
N CYS A 73 6.46 -13.71 0.77
CA CYS A 73 5.87 -15.03 0.94
C CYS A 73 6.84 -16.08 1.48
N GLU A 74 8.15 -15.85 1.33
CA GLU A 74 9.22 -16.73 1.82
C GLU A 74 9.98 -16.06 2.97
N ASN A 75 9.37 -15.05 3.61
CA ASN A 75 9.90 -14.29 4.75
C ASN A 75 11.27 -13.64 4.51
N PHE A 76 11.67 -13.37 3.26
CA PHE A 76 12.91 -12.62 2.98
C PHE A 76 12.68 -11.12 3.14
N GLN A 77 13.76 -10.36 3.32
CA GLN A 77 13.74 -8.92 3.09
C GLN A 77 13.15 -8.65 1.71
N ASN A 78 12.11 -7.84 1.66
CA ASN A 78 11.30 -7.65 0.45
C ASN A 78 11.44 -6.24 -0.14
N PHE A 79 12.45 -5.47 0.25
CA PHE A 79 12.71 -4.12 -0.24
C PHE A 79 14.19 -3.95 -0.56
N TRP A 80 14.49 -3.08 -1.51
CA TRP A 80 15.85 -2.72 -1.92
C TRP A 80 15.82 -1.38 -2.66
N GLY A 81 17.01 -0.84 -2.95
CA GLY A 81 17.17 0.45 -3.59
C GLY A 81 17.74 1.48 -2.63
N GLU A 82 17.63 2.75 -3.03
CA GLU A 82 18.11 3.88 -2.24
C GLU A 82 17.05 4.29 -1.23
N GLU A 83 17.49 4.81 -0.09
CA GLU A 83 16.58 5.36 0.91
C GLU A 83 16.01 6.68 0.39
N VAL A 84 14.70 6.70 0.15
CA VAL A 84 13.99 7.87 -0.40
C VAL A 84 13.28 8.69 0.67
N ARG A 85 13.06 8.07 1.83
CA ARG A 85 12.64 8.66 3.11
C ARG A 85 13.01 7.68 4.23
N ALA A 86 13.07 8.16 5.47
CA ALA A 86 13.44 7.35 6.63
C ALA A 86 12.70 5.99 6.64
N GLY A 87 13.44 4.89 6.54
CA GLY A 87 12.90 3.52 6.58
C GLY A 87 12.16 3.07 5.30
N HIS A 88 12.28 3.80 4.19
CA HIS A 88 11.71 3.42 2.89
C HIS A 88 12.77 3.46 1.80
N CYS A 89 13.14 2.27 1.33
CA CYS A 89 13.97 2.12 0.14
C CYS A 89 13.12 1.93 -1.10
N PHE A 90 13.52 2.56 -2.20
CA PHE A 90 12.88 2.39 -3.51
C PHE A 90 13.94 2.23 -4.62
N PRO A 91 13.79 1.28 -5.55
CA PRO A 91 14.81 1.03 -6.56
C PRO A 91 14.69 1.99 -7.74
N SER A 92 15.83 2.35 -8.33
CA SER A 92 15.90 3.14 -9.57
C SER A 92 15.45 2.38 -10.82
N LYS A 93 15.31 1.05 -10.74
CA LYS A 93 14.86 0.18 -11.83
C LYS A 93 13.77 -0.78 -11.36
N LEU A 94 12.70 -0.89 -12.14
CA LEU A 94 11.51 -1.68 -11.81
C LEU A 94 11.26 -2.85 -12.79
N GLY A 95 12.12 -3.00 -13.81
CA GLY A 95 11.96 -4.02 -14.85
C GLY A 95 12.18 -5.45 -14.36
N LYS A 96 11.60 -6.42 -15.09
CA LYS A 96 11.59 -7.85 -14.74
C LYS A 96 13.01 -8.40 -14.52
N ASN A 97 13.94 -8.15 -15.43
CA ASN A 97 15.31 -8.68 -15.34
C ASN A 97 16.05 -8.12 -14.12
N TYR A 98 15.85 -6.84 -13.82
CA TYR A 98 16.43 -6.22 -12.63
C TYR A 98 15.84 -6.83 -11.35
N CYS A 99 14.51 -7.00 -11.28
CA CYS A 99 13.86 -7.65 -10.14
C CYS A 99 14.35 -9.09 -9.94
N LYS A 100 14.50 -9.87 -11.02
CA LYS A 100 15.08 -11.22 -10.94
C LYS A 100 16.49 -11.20 -10.33
N LYS A 101 17.36 -10.30 -10.80
CA LYS A 101 18.72 -10.17 -10.26
C LYS A 101 18.71 -9.81 -8.77
N ARG A 102 17.84 -8.88 -8.36
CA ARG A 102 17.72 -8.46 -6.96
C ARG A 102 17.17 -9.55 -6.05
N ILE A 103 16.18 -10.32 -6.50
CA ILE A 103 15.70 -11.52 -5.79
C ILE A 103 16.86 -12.48 -5.54
N ALA A 104 17.64 -12.80 -6.58
CA ALA A 104 18.77 -13.72 -6.48
C ALA A 104 19.82 -13.24 -5.47
N GLU A 105 20.14 -11.95 -5.47
CA GLU A 105 21.09 -11.35 -4.52
C GLU A 105 20.59 -11.43 -3.07
N ILE A 106 19.31 -11.11 -2.83
CA ILE A 106 18.71 -11.16 -1.48
C ILE A 106 18.69 -12.60 -0.95
N VAL A 107 18.27 -13.57 -1.77
CA VAL A 107 18.19 -14.97 -1.34
C VAL A 107 19.59 -15.52 -1.05
N ARG A 108 20.57 -15.25 -1.92
CA ARG A 108 21.98 -15.69 -1.70
C ARG A 108 22.59 -15.08 -0.45
N ALA A 109 22.29 -13.83 -0.13
CA ALA A 109 22.78 -13.18 1.10
C ALA A 109 22.21 -13.83 2.38
N ASN A 110 21.06 -14.49 2.30
CA ASN A 110 20.33 -15.05 3.44
C ASN A 110 20.20 -16.59 3.39
N SER A 111 20.95 -17.26 2.51
CA SER A 111 20.78 -18.70 2.23
C SER A 111 21.34 -19.61 3.33
N LYS A 112 22.29 -19.13 4.13
CA LYS A 112 23.01 -19.96 5.14
C LYS A 112 22.11 -20.59 6.20
N TYR A 113 20.89 -20.10 6.39
CA TYR A 113 19.97 -20.55 7.43
C TYR A 113 18.57 -20.89 6.89
N ARG A 114 18.42 -21.08 5.58
CA ARG A 114 17.10 -21.19 4.94
C ARG A 114 17.04 -22.35 3.95
N LEU A 115 15.94 -23.10 4.02
CA LEU A 115 15.64 -24.19 3.08
C LEU A 115 15.19 -23.68 1.70
N VAL A 116 14.64 -22.47 1.64
CA VAL A 116 14.11 -21.88 0.40
C VAL A 116 15.25 -21.44 -0.52
N SER A 117 15.29 -21.99 -1.73
CA SER A 117 16.31 -21.68 -2.73
C SER A 117 15.97 -20.45 -3.55
N GLU A 118 16.96 -19.93 -4.30
CA GLU A 118 16.72 -18.87 -5.28
C GLU A 118 15.65 -19.29 -6.31
N GLN A 119 15.71 -20.53 -6.79
CA GLN A 119 14.80 -21.02 -7.82
C GLN A 119 13.34 -21.02 -7.33
N ASP A 120 13.12 -21.32 -6.06
CA ASP A 120 11.79 -21.30 -5.45
C ASP A 120 11.18 -19.89 -5.47
N VAL A 121 11.96 -18.89 -5.06
CA VAL A 121 11.50 -17.49 -5.06
C VAL A 121 11.31 -16.97 -6.50
N GLN A 122 12.20 -17.34 -7.44
CA GLN A 122 12.06 -16.95 -8.85
C GLN A 122 10.82 -17.57 -9.52
N LYS A 123 10.52 -18.84 -9.19
CA LYS A 123 9.30 -19.52 -9.63
C LYS A 123 8.07 -18.82 -9.06
N LYS A 124 8.07 -18.51 -7.76
CA LYS A 124 7.00 -17.76 -7.10
C LYS A 124 6.79 -16.37 -7.72
N PHE A 125 7.85 -15.64 -7.98
CA PHE A 125 7.79 -14.35 -8.69
C PHE A 125 7.17 -14.50 -10.08
N SER A 126 7.60 -15.51 -10.84
CA SER A 126 7.06 -15.75 -12.19
C SER A 126 5.57 -16.11 -12.17
N ASN A 127 5.11 -16.86 -11.16
CA ASN A 127 3.70 -17.22 -10.99
C ASN A 127 2.84 -16.04 -10.51
N LEU A 128 3.40 -15.15 -9.68
CA LEU A 128 2.69 -13.98 -9.16
C LEU A 128 2.61 -12.84 -10.18
N LEU A 129 3.64 -12.67 -11.01
CA LEU A 129 3.74 -11.51 -11.92
C LEU A 129 2.49 -11.25 -12.77
N PRO A 130 1.80 -12.25 -13.36
CA PRO A 130 0.55 -12.02 -14.09
C PRO A 130 -0.57 -11.42 -13.24
N GLN A 131 -0.65 -11.76 -11.96
CA GLN A 131 -1.69 -11.23 -11.05
C GLN A 131 -1.49 -9.75 -10.74
N PHE A 132 -0.24 -9.27 -10.78
CA PHE A 132 0.14 -7.89 -10.51
C PHE A 132 0.21 -7.02 -11.76
N ARG A 133 0.07 -7.58 -12.97
CA ARG A 133 0.05 -6.83 -14.23
C ARG A 133 -1.38 -6.36 -14.55
N PRO A 134 -1.56 -5.42 -15.51
CA PRO A 134 -2.88 -5.11 -16.05
C PRO A 134 -3.68 -6.39 -16.33
N ASP A 135 -4.97 -6.34 -16.04
CA ASP A 135 -5.93 -7.46 -16.08
C ASP A 135 -5.79 -8.53 -14.99
N GLY A 136 -4.67 -8.55 -14.26
CA GLY A 136 -4.47 -9.43 -13.11
C GLY A 136 -5.37 -9.09 -11.92
N SER A 137 -5.78 -10.11 -11.16
CA SER A 137 -6.70 -9.93 -10.02
C SER A 137 -6.16 -8.99 -8.95
N ARG A 138 -4.87 -9.09 -8.61
CA ARG A 138 -4.24 -8.20 -7.61
C ARG A 138 -4.00 -6.79 -8.15
N PHE A 139 -3.91 -6.63 -9.46
CA PHE A 139 -3.84 -5.32 -10.09
C PHE A 139 -5.19 -4.62 -10.06
N LYS A 140 -6.30 -5.32 -10.32
CA LYS A 140 -7.66 -4.73 -10.22
C LYS A 140 -7.94 -4.13 -8.85
N ASP A 141 -7.40 -4.74 -7.80
CA ASP A 141 -7.49 -4.28 -6.42
C ASP A 141 -6.12 -3.80 -5.88
N TYR A 142 -5.33 -3.05 -6.66
CA TYR A 142 -3.95 -2.72 -6.26
C TYR A 142 -3.86 -1.98 -4.91
N LEU A 143 -4.88 -1.24 -4.46
CA LEU A 143 -4.88 -0.60 -3.14
C LEU A 143 -4.89 -1.60 -1.98
N LYS A 144 -5.28 -2.86 -2.21
CA LYS A 144 -5.20 -3.94 -1.22
C LYS A 144 -3.85 -4.66 -1.25
N TYR A 145 -3.28 -4.82 -2.44
CA TYR A 145 -2.12 -5.71 -2.65
C TYR A 145 -0.78 -5.01 -2.81
N PHE A 146 -0.75 -3.74 -3.22
CA PHE A 146 0.46 -2.97 -3.45
C PHE A 146 0.78 -2.15 -2.21
N ALA A 147 2.06 -1.96 -1.90
CA ALA A 147 2.47 -1.08 -0.82
C ALA A 147 2.07 0.36 -1.15
N GLY A 148 1.26 0.98 -0.30
CA GLY A 148 0.78 2.35 -0.47
C GLY A 148 1.91 3.36 -0.56
N LYS A 149 3.00 3.17 0.20
CA LYS A 149 4.19 4.03 0.11
C LYS A 149 4.90 3.96 -1.25
N ASP A 150 4.89 2.80 -1.89
CA ASP A 150 5.50 2.63 -3.22
C ASP A 150 4.62 3.26 -4.30
N LEU A 151 3.30 3.11 -4.19
CA LEU A 151 2.34 3.81 -5.07
C LEU A 151 2.51 5.32 -4.93
N LEU A 152 2.48 5.82 -3.70
CA LEU A 152 2.60 7.24 -3.39
C LEU A 152 3.92 7.82 -3.92
N TYR A 153 5.04 7.11 -3.73
CA TYR A 153 6.33 7.52 -4.29
C TYR A 153 6.31 7.53 -5.83
N ALA A 154 5.71 6.52 -6.46
CA ALA A 154 5.60 6.44 -7.91
C ALA A 154 4.67 7.51 -8.53
N MET A 155 3.81 8.14 -7.73
CA MET A 155 2.94 9.25 -8.14
C MET A 155 3.61 10.63 -8.01
N ARG A 156 4.81 10.74 -7.41
CA ARG A 156 5.45 12.01 -7.01
C ARG A 156 5.41 13.08 -8.09
N GLU A 157 5.83 12.77 -9.32
CA GLU A 157 5.91 13.77 -10.39
C GLU A 157 4.52 14.20 -10.88
N GLN A 158 3.56 13.28 -10.91
CA GLN A 158 2.18 13.61 -11.26
C GLN A 158 1.50 14.42 -10.13
N LEU A 159 1.80 14.15 -8.86
CA LEU A 159 1.32 14.96 -7.75
C LEU A 159 1.87 16.39 -7.83
N ARG A 160 3.12 16.58 -8.26
CA ARG A 160 3.64 17.92 -8.57
C ARG A 160 2.81 18.61 -9.64
N ALA A 161 2.54 17.91 -10.75
CA ALA A 161 1.71 18.45 -11.85
C ALA A 161 0.28 18.80 -11.42
N LEU A 162 -0.26 18.09 -10.42
CA LEU A 162 -1.55 18.38 -9.79
C LEU A 162 -1.51 19.50 -8.74
N GLY A 163 -0.38 20.21 -8.57
CA GLY A 163 -0.26 21.35 -7.67
C GLY A 163 0.00 20.99 -6.21
N PHE A 164 0.52 19.79 -5.94
CA PHE A 164 0.99 19.39 -4.62
C PHE A 164 2.48 19.68 -4.42
N GLU A 165 2.97 20.81 -4.92
CA GLU A 165 4.32 21.27 -4.61
C GLU A 165 4.35 22.24 -3.43
N ASP A 166 5.47 22.26 -2.72
CA ASP A 166 5.77 23.23 -1.69
C ASP A 166 6.63 24.35 -2.27
N SER A 167 6.20 25.60 -2.11
CA SER A 167 6.90 26.77 -2.64
C SER A 167 8.29 26.95 -2.03
N SER A 168 8.51 26.43 -0.83
CA SER A 168 9.83 26.45 -0.18
C SER A 168 10.76 25.31 -0.60
N ASN A 169 10.29 24.38 -1.44
CA ASN A 169 10.98 23.13 -1.82
C ASN A 169 11.46 22.28 -0.64
N LYS A 170 10.95 22.53 0.57
CA LYS A 170 11.31 21.81 1.79
C LYS A 170 10.66 20.43 1.81
N TYR A 171 9.43 20.35 1.29
CA TYR A 171 8.64 19.12 1.27
C TYR A 171 8.53 18.55 -0.14
N LYS A 172 8.60 17.22 -0.24
CA LYS A 172 8.37 16.50 -1.50
C LYS A 172 6.88 16.47 -1.83
N PRO A 173 6.49 16.37 -3.11
CA PRO A 173 5.08 16.45 -3.50
C PRO A 173 4.16 15.47 -2.79
N GLU A 174 4.64 14.24 -2.59
CA GLU A 174 3.88 13.22 -1.87
C GLU A 174 3.70 13.51 -0.37
N GLN A 175 4.63 14.26 0.24
CA GLN A 175 4.51 14.68 1.63
C GLN A 175 3.46 15.79 1.77
N VAL A 176 3.52 16.79 0.89
CA VAL A 176 2.51 17.88 0.83
C VAL A 176 1.12 17.31 0.59
N PHE A 177 1.01 16.33 -0.32
CA PHE A 177 -0.23 15.64 -0.61
C PHE A 177 -0.80 14.94 0.63
N VAL A 178 0.00 14.10 1.29
CA VAL A 178 -0.41 13.38 2.50
C VAL A 178 -0.79 14.34 3.62
N GLU A 179 0.04 15.36 3.86
CA GLU A 179 -0.21 16.36 4.90
C GLU A 179 -1.55 17.08 4.68
N ARG A 180 -1.87 17.49 3.45
CA ARG A 180 -3.16 18.15 3.16
C ARG A 180 -4.36 17.24 3.45
N ILE A 181 -4.25 15.95 3.14
CA ILE A 181 -5.32 14.97 3.37
C ILE A 181 -5.49 14.70 4.85
N VAL A 182 -4.39 14.41 5.56
CA VAL A 182 -4.40 14.14 7.01
C VAL A 182 -4.93 15.35 7.78
N ASN A 183 -4.44 16.55 7.48
CA ASN A 183 -4.92 17.78 8.11
C ASN A 183 -6.43 18.01 7.91
N ARG A 184 -7.02 17.54 6.81
CA ARG A 184 -8.47 17.60 6.64
C ARG A 184 -9.17 16.52 7.45
N ILE A 185 -8.70 15.27 7.38
CA ILE A 185 -9.25 14.14 8.12
C ILE A 185 -9.35 14.47 9.62
N GLU A 186 -8.30 15.05 10.20
CA GLU A 186 -8.27 15.41 11.63
C GLU A 186 -9.29 16.50 12.04
N ARG A 187 -9.85 17.23 11.07
CA ARG A 187 -10.76 18.37 11.31
C ARG A 187 -12.20 18.09 10.89
N ILE A 188 -12.46 16.96 10.26
CA ILE A 188 -13.80 16.59 9.79
C ILE A 188 -14.42 15.60 10.76
N ASP A 189 -15.65 15.87 11.18
CA ASP A 189 -16.48 14.89 11.85
C ASP A 189 -16.95 13.81 10.86
N LYS A 190 -17.14 12.59 11.36
CA LYS A 190 -17.69 11.47 10.58
C LYS A 190 -16.83 11.02 9.40
N VAL A 191 -15.50 11.17 9.48
CA VAL A 191 -14.57 10.56 8.51
C VAL A 191 -14.81 9.06 8.35
N TRP A 192 -15.27 8.37 9.39
CA TRP A 192 -15.61 6.95 9.35
C TRP A 192 -16.73 6.60 8.34
N GLU A 193 -17.50 7.56 7.85
CA GLU A 193 -18.52 7.35 6.80
C GLU A 193 -17.92 7.34 5.38
N TRP A 194 -16.62 7.64 5.22
CA TRP A 194 -16.02 7.85 3.90
C TRP A 194 -15.71 6.56 3.16
N LEU A 195 -15.47 5.47 3.89
CA LEU A 195 -15.19 4.16 3.32
C LEU A 195 -16.05 3.11 4.05
N PRO A 196 -16.59 2.11 3.34
CA PRO A 196 -17.41 1.07 3.96
C PRO A 196 -16.71 0.35 5.11
N GLU A 197 -15.43 0.01 4.94
CA GLU A 197 -14.62 -0.66 5.96
C GLU A 197 -14.43 0.18 7.22
N TRP A 198 -14.34 1.52 7.09
CA TRP A 198 -14.28 2.42 8.25
C TRP A 198 -15.62 2.51 8.97
N THR A 199 -16.72 2.49 8.22
CA THR A 199 -18.07 2.48 8.77
C THR A 199 -18.33 1.19 9.56
N THR A 200 -17.95 0.04 9.00
CA THR A 200 -18.06 -1.26 9.69
C THR A 200 -17.25 -1.27 10.98
N LEU A 201 -15.99 -0.81 10.93
CA LEU A 201 -15.15 -0.73 12.13
C LEU A 201 -15.77 0.18 13.19
N HIS A 202 -16.26 1.36 12.81
CA HIS A 202 -16.89 2.28 13.73
C HIS A 202 -18.17 1.71 14.37
N GLN A 203 -18.99 0.98 13.59
CA GLN A 203 -20.17 0.32 14.12
C GLN A 203 -19.79 -0.76 15.15
N LEU A 204 -18.76 -1.55 14.86
CA LEU A 204 -18.27 -2.56 15.80
C LEU A 204 -17.72 -1.95 17.08
N ILE A 205 -17.02 -0.82 17.00
CA ILE A 205 -16.56 -0.10 18.19
C ILE A 205 -17.75 0.37 19.04
N LYS A 206 -18.87 0.78 18.42
CA LYS A 206 -20.08 1.17 19.16
C LYS A 206 -20.84 -0.01 19.78
N GLU A 207 -20.84 -1.15 19.11
CA GLU A 207 -21.54 -2.36 19.55
C GLU A 207 -20.71 -3.20 20.54
N THR A 208 -19.40 -2.97 20.57
CA THR A 208 -18.49 -3.65 21.51
C THR A 208 -18.47 -2.90 22.82
N ASP A 209 -18.92 -3.56 23.88
CA ASP A 209 -18.68 -3.09 25.23
C ASP A 209 -17.19 -3.32 25.57
N PHE A 210 -16.40 -2.25 25.55
CA PHE A 210 -15.01 -2.29 26.00
C PHE A 210 -14.88 -2.20 27.53
N SER A 211 -16.00 -2.06 28.25
CA SER A 211 -16.06 -2.24 29.70
C SER A 211 -16.10 -3.75 29.99
N GLY A 212 -14.94 -4.40 29.92
CA GLY A 212 -14.77 -5.67 30.60
C GLY A 212 -14.57 -5.42 32.09
N ASP A 213 -15.46 -6.00 32.91
CA ASP A 213 -15.19 -6.35 34.31
C ASP A 213 -14.07 -7.40 34.41
#